data_AF-A0A2T1CK00-F1
#
_entry.id   AF-A0A2T1CK00-F1
#
_cell.length_a   1.000
_cell.length_b   1.000
_cell.length_c   1.000
_cell.angle_alpha   90.00
_cell.angle_beta   90.00
_cell.angle_gamma   90.00
#
_symmetry.space_group_name_H-M   'P 1'
#
loop_
_entity.id
_entity.type
_entity.pdbx_description
1 polymer ?
#
loop_
_entity_poly.entity_id
_entity_poly.type
_entity_poly.pdbx_seq_one_letter_code
_entity_poly.pdbx_strand_id
1 'polypeptide(L)'
;MAQSSSSNIPNMVDENVPDLGRRQFMNLLTFGSITGVALGALYPVVKYFIPNTGGGSAAGVTAKDALGNDIIVSEFIATHQPGDRTLAQGLKGDPTYIVVEGDSTLRNYGINAVCTHLGCVVPWNASENKFMCPCHGSQYDETGKVVRGPAPLSLALAKAQEQDDKLIFSQWTETDFRTGDKPYWA
;
A
#
# COMPACT_ATOMS: atom_id res chain seq x y z
N MET A 1 4.65 73.66 -61.56
CA MET A 1 5.18 72.31 -61.28
C MET A 1 6.43 72.44 -60.43
N ALA A 2 6.33 72.16 -59.13
CA ALA A 2 7.47 71.80 -58.28
C ALA A 2 6.85 70.96 -57.14
N GLN A 3 7.06 69.65 -57.21
CA GLN A 3 6.48 68.67 -56.31
C GLN A 3 7.14 68.78 -54.93
N SER A 4 6.34 68.86 -53.87
CA SER A 4 6.81 68.70 -52.49
C SER A 4 7.26 67.26 -52.29
N SER A 5 8.57 67.01 -52.26
CA SER A 5 9.11 65.71 -51.89
C SER A 5 8.93 65.51 -50.38
N SER A 6 7.80 64.89 -50.01
CA SER A 6 7.65 64.20 -48.73
C SER A 6 8.73 63.12 -48.66
N SER A 7 9.82 63.41 -47.96
CA SER A 7 10.83 62.41 -47.63
C SER A 7 10.17 61.35 -46.73
N ASN A 8 9.79 60.23 -47.32
CA ASN A 8 9.51 58.99 -46.60
C ASN A 8 10.76 58.65 -45.79
N ILE A 9 10.69 58.90 -44.47
CA ILE A 9 11.64 58.31 -43.53
C ILE A 9 11.36 56.81 -43.61
N PRO A 10 12.29 55.98 -44.14
CA PRO A 10 12.11 54.54 -44.07
C PRO A 10 12.02 54.19 -42.58
N ASN A 11 11.06 53.36 -42.20
CA ASN A 11 11.05 52.75 -40.86
C ASN A 11 12.37 52.00 -40.69
N MET A 12 13.38 52.69 -40.16
CA MET A 12 14.62 52.12 -39.68
C MET A 12 14.23 51.34 -38.44
N VAL A 13 13.70 50.13 -38.63
CA VAL A 13 13.68 49.13 -37.58
C VAL A 13 15.16 48.92 -37.29
N ASP A 14 15.65 49.54 -36.21
CA ASP A 14 17.06 49.45 -35.83
C ASP A 14 17.42 47.97 -35.78
N GLU A 15 18.30 47.54 -36.69
CA GLU A 15 18.71 46.15 -36.86
C GLU A 15 19.31 45.60 -35.56
N ASN A 16 19.75 46.49 -34.67
CA ASN A 16 20.32 46.18 -33.36
C ASN A 16 19.25 46.04 -32.25
N VAL A 17 17.96 46.27 -32.52
CA VAL A 17 16.88 46.12 -31.53
C VAL A 17 16.17 44.77 -31.72
N PRO A 18 16.19 43.87 -30.73
CA PRO A 18 15.50 42.59 -30.84
C PRO A 18 13.99 42.77 -31.02
N ASP A 19 13.44 42.08 -32.02
CA ASP A 19 12.00 41.99 -32.26
C ASP A 19 11.27 41.12 -31.22
N LEU A 20 9.94 41.09 -31.25
CA LEU A 20 9.14 40.35 -30.27
C LEU A 20 9.43 38.84 -30.30
N GLY A 21 9.66 38.25 -31.47
CA GLY A 21 9.97 36.83 -31.61
C GLY A 21 11.29 36.47 -30.92
N ARG A 22 12.35 37.26 -31.11
CA ARG A 22 13.65 37.06 -30.43
C ARG A 22 13.53 37.26 -28.92
N ARG A 23 12.72 38.23 -28.46
CA ARG A 23 12.47 38.44 -27.02
C ARG A 23 11.73 37.26 -26.40
N GLN A 24 10.69 36.75 -27.06
CA GLN A 24 9.94 35.57 -26.59
C GLN A 24 10.82 34.32 -26.55
N PHE A 25 11.66 34.11 -27.58
CA PHE A 25 12.62 33.02 -27.62
C PHE A 25 13.64 33.12 -26.47
N MET A 26 14.22 34.29 -26.23
CA MET A 26 15.14 34.49 -25.10
C MET A 26 14.45 34.34 -23.75
N ASN A 27 13.22 34.81 -23.59
CA ASN A 27 12.44 34.58 -22.37
C ASN A 27 12.19 33.09 -22.11
N LEU A 28 11.87 32.32 -23.16
CA LEU A 28 11.69 30.87 -23.03
C LEU A 28 12.97 30.18 -22.54
N LEU A 29 14.14 30.56 -23.08
CA LEU A 29 15.43 30.06 -22.63
C LEU A 29 15.70 30.44 -21.17
N THR A 30 15.53 31.71 -20.81
CA THR A 30 15.80 32.21 -19.46
C THR A 30 14.86 31.58 -18.42
N PHE A 31 13.55 31.62 -18.64
CA PHE A 31 12.58 31.02 -17.71
C PHE A 31 12.62 29.49 -17.75
N GLY A 32 12.94 28.89 -18.89
CA GLY A 32 13.16 27.45 -19.01
C GLY A 32 14.33 26.97 -18.15
N SER A 33 15.47 27.67 -18.18
CA SER A 33 16.62 27.37 -17.33
C SER A 33 16.33 27.59 -15.84
N ILE A 34 15.68 28.69 -15.47
CA ILE A 34 15.28 28.95 -14.07
C ILE A 34 14.33 27.86 -13.57
N THR A 35 13.34 27.48 -14.39
CA THR A 35 12.40 26.41 -14.07
C THR A 35 13.13 25.07 -13.91
N GLY A 36 14.10 24.76 -14.78
CA GLY A 36 14.92 23.56 -14.67
C GLY A 36 15.69 23.48 -13.34
N VAL A 37 16.31 24.58 -12.92
CA VAL A 37 16.99 24.67 -11.61
C VAL A 37 16.00 24.52 -10.46
N ALA A 38 14.85 25.19 -10.54
CA ALA A 38 13.81 25.10 -9.52
C ALA A 38 13.27 23.66 -9.38
N LEU A 39 13.02 22.97 -10.49
CA LEU A 39 12.58 21.57 -10.48
C LEU A 39 13.68 20.65 -9.94
N GLY A 40 14.94 20.88 -10.30
CA GLY A 40 16.08 20.13 -9.78
C GLY A 40 16.25 20.26 -8.27
N ALA A 41 16.03 21.47 -7.73
CA ALA A 41 16.05 21.72 -6.29
C ALA A 41 14.80 21.20 -5.57
N LEU A 42 13.63 21.24 -6.22
CA LEU A 42 12.36 20.79 -5.64
C LEU A 42 12.21 19.25 -5.62
N TYR A 43 12.78 18.55 -6.61
CA TYR A 43 12.71 17.09 -6.70
C TYR A 43 13.18 16.35 -5.43
N PRO A 44 14.38 16.63 -4.85
CA PRO A 44 14.81 15.96 -3.64
C PRO A 44 13.92 16.32 -2.43
N VAL A 45 13.36 17.53 -2.38
CA VAL A 45 12.41 17.92 -1.32
C VAL A 45 11.12 17.11 -1.42
N VAL A 46 10.55 16.97 -2.62
CA VAL A 46 9.36 16.12 -2.83
C VAL A 46 9.67 14.66 -2.52
N LYS A 47 10.82 14.15 -2.96
CA LYS A 47 11.25 12.77 -2.67
C LYS A 47 11.51 12.52 -1.20
N TYR A 48 11.96 13.52 -0.45
CA TYR A 48 12.16 13.43 0.99
C TYR A 48 10.86 13.17 1.76
N PHE A 49 9.73 13.74 1.31
CA PHE A 49 8.42 13.50 1.92
C PHE A 49 7.78 12.17 1.52
N ILE A 50 8.29 11.49 0.49
CA ILE A 50 7.83 10.16 0.10
C ILE A 50 8.56 9.14 0.98
N PRO A 51 7.85 8.41 1.87
CA PRO A 51 8.49 7.45 2.75
C PRO A 51 9.20 6.36 1.94
N ASN A 52 10.40 6.00 2.35
CA ASN A 52 11.11 4.88 1.75
C ASN A 52 10.39 3.59 2.13
N THR A 53 9.99 2.78 1.16
CA THR A 53 9.39 1.48 1.43
C THR A 53 10.47 0.53 1.93
N GLY A 54 10.33 0.01 3.16
CA GLY A 54 11.17 -1.08 3.66
C GLY A 54 11.11 -2.31 2.75
N GLY A 55 12.18 -3.12 2.77
CA GLY A 55 12.40 -4.27 1.88
C GLY A 55 11.13 -5.07 1.55
N GLY A 56 10.95 -5.36 0.26
CA GLY A 56 9.69 -5.82 -0.31
C GLY A 56 9.10 -7.06 0.37
N SER A 57 7.78 -7.02 0.57
CA SER A 57 6.94 -8.12 1.11
C SER A 57 6.94 -9.40 0.28
N ALA A 58 7.68 -9.45 -0.83
CA ALA A 58 7.85 -10.63 -1.67
C ALA A 58 8.68 -11.74 -0.99
N ALA A 59 9.59 -11.39 -0.07
CA ALA A 59 10.40 -12.35 0.68
C ALA A 59 9.70 -12.90 1.94
N GLY A 60 8.48 -12.41 2.24
CA GLY A 60 7.79 -12.69 3.49
C GLY A 60 8.34 -11.88 4.67
N VAL A 61 7.51 -11.68 5.69
CA VAL A 61 7.88 -11.00 6.94
C VAL A 61 7.74 -11.98 8.11
N THR A 62 8.63 -11.91 9.09
CA THR A 62 8.48 -12.72 10.30
C THR A 62 7.26 -12.24 11.09
N ALA A 63 6.45 -13.19 11.54
CA ALA A 63 5.32 -12.90 12.41
C ALA A 63 5.85 -12.48 13.79
N LYS A 64 5.29 -11.41 14.35
CA LYS A 64 5.70 -10.91 15.66
C LYS A 64 4.54 -10.94 16.64
N ASP A 65 4.86 -11.14 17.92
CA ASP A 65 3.90 -11.05 19.01
C ASP A 65 3.51 -9.58 19.31
N ALA A 66 2.65 -9.37 20.31
CA ALA A 66 2.25 -8.04 20.75
C ALA A 66 3.41 -7.20 21.33
N LEU A 67 4.52 -7.83 21.72
CA LEU A 67 5.71 -7.20 22.28
C LEU A 67 6.79 -6.93 21.21
N GLY A 68 6.58 -7.40 19.97
CA GLY A 68 7.50 -7.27 18.85
C GLY A 68 8.56 -8.39 18.74
N ASN A 69 8.47 -9.43 19.57
CA ASN A 69 9.33 -10.61 19.47
C ASN A 69 8.89 -11.50 18.32
N ASP A 70 9.83 -12.22 17.70
CA ASP A 70 9.49 -13.19 16.66
C ASP A 70 8.73 -14.38 17.27
N ILE A 71 7.68 -14.84 16.60
CA ILE A 71 6.91 -16.00 17.05
C ILE A 71 7.64 -17.28 16.67
N ILE A 72 8.01 -18.05 17.68
CA ILE A 72 8.60 -19.38 17.55
C ILE A 72 7.49 -20.42 17.49
N VAL A 73 7.47 -21.24 16.43
CA VAL A 73 6.35 -22.17 16.16
C VAL A 73 6.25 -23.24 17.24
N SER A 74 7.38 -23.79 17.67
CA SER A 74 7.43 -24.79 18.74
C SER A 74 6.85 -24.30 20.08
N GLU A 75 7.20 -23.09 20.52
CA GLU A 75 6.67 -22.47 21.74
C GLU A 75 5.18 -22.09 21.60
N PHE A 76 4.81 -21.63 20.41
CA PHE A 76 3.45 -21.21 20.13
C PHE A 76 2.46 -22.38 20.17
N ILE A 77 2.83 -23.54 19.61
CA ILE A 77 2.02 -24.77 19.66
C ILE A 77 1.94 -25.33 21.08
N ALA A 78 3.00 -25.17 21.90
CA ALA A 78 2.98 -25.62 23.28
C ALA A 78 2.03 -24.80 24.18
N THR A 79 1.79 -23.54 23.83
CA THR A 79 1.00 -22.59 24.63
C THR A 79 -0.46 -22.47 24.19
N HIS A 80 -0.78 -22.80 22.93
CA HIS A 80 -2.11 -22.63 22.35
C HIS A 80 -2.76 -23.98 22.04
N GLN A 81 -4.07 -24.09 22.31
CA GLN A 81 -4.82 -25.30 22.04
C GLN A 81 -5.22 -25.39 20.56
N PRO A 82 -5.49 -26.60 20.04
CA PRO A 82 -6.02 -26.75 18.69
C PRO A 82 -7.35 -26.02 18.52
N GLY A 83 -7.46 -25.20 17.47
CA GLY A 83 -8.60 -24.34 17.21
C GLY A 83 -8.47 -22.92 17.76
N ASP A 84 -7.42 -22.62 18.53
CA ASP A 84 -7.14 -21.26 18.99
C ASP A 84 -6.77 -20.35 17.83
N ARG A 85 -7.23 -19.10 17.96
CA ARG A 85 -6.99 -18.03 16.99
C ARG A 85 -6.42 -16.84 17.70
N THR A 86 -5.14 -16.58 17.50
CA THR A 86 -4.45 -15.47 18.15
C THR A 86 -3.90 -14.49 17.13
N LEU A 87 -3.81 -13.24 17.55
CA LEU A 87 -3.35 -12.14 16.71
C LEU A 87 -1.83 -12.07 16.77
N ALA A 88 -1.23 -11.95 15.59
CA ALA A 88 0.17 -11.63 15.42
C ALA A 88 0.32 -10.42 14.47
N GLN A 89 1.44 -9.73 14.56
CA GLN A 89 1.82 -8.73 13.57
C GLN A 89 2.20 -9.46 12.28
N GLY A 90 1.44 -9.21 11.21
CA GLY A 90 1.62 -9.81 9.90
C GLY A 90 2.21 -8.86 8.87
N LEU A 91 1.81 -9.06 7.61
CA LEU A 91 2.25 -8.26 6.47
C LEU A 91 1.98 -6.77 6.69
N LYS A 92 2.98 -5.92 6.42
CA LYS A 92 2.90 -4.45 6.55
C LYS A 92 2.55 -3.94 7.97
N GLY A 93 2.63 -4.81 8.98
CA GLY A 93 2.26 -4.48 10.36
C GLY A 93 0.77 -4.66 10.68
N ASP A 94 -0.02 -5.17 9.74
CA ASP A 94 -1.44 -5.45 10.00
C ASP A 94 -1.59 -6.63 10.96
N PRO A 95 -2.61 -6.62 11.83
CA PRO A 95 -2.92 -7.75 12.69
C PRO A 95 -3.44 -8.92 11.85
N THR A 96 -2.76 -10.06 11.90
CA THR A 96 -3.12 -11.29 11.20
C THR A 96 -3.33 -12.40 12.21
N TYR A 97 -4.44 -13.12 12.07
CA TYR A 97 -4.75 -14.32 12.83
C TYR A 97 -3.90 -15.49 12.41
N ILE A 98 -3.26 -16.12 13.39
CA ILE A 98 -2.68 -17.46 13.30
C ILE A 98 -3.75 -18.43 13.81
N VAL A 99 -3.97 -19.51 13.07
CA VAL A 99 -4.92 -20.56 13.44
C VAL A 99 -4.16 -21.86 13.67
N VAL A 100 -4.30 -22.42 14.87
CA VAL A 100 -3.75 -23.75 15.21
C VAL A 100 -4.77 -24.81 14.79
N GLU A 101 -4.35 -25.82 14.04
CA GLU A 101 -5.18 -26.96 13.63
C GLU A 101 -5.14 -28.12 14.64
N GLY A 102 -6.11 -29.03 14.51
CA GLY A 102 -6.39 -30.17 15.39
C GLY A 102 -5.21 -31.11 15.65
N ASP A 103 -4.27 -31.17 14.70
CA ASP A 103 -3.10 -32.03 14.69
C ASP A 103 -1.85 -31.35 15.29
N SER A 104 -2.04 -30.24 16.01
CA SER A 104 -0.95 -29.40 16.54
C SER A 104 -0.06 -28.80 15.45
N THR A 105 -0.59 -28.64 14.23
CA THR A 105 0.08 -27.90 13.17
C THR A 105 -0.53 -26.50 13.01
N LEU A 106 0.23 -25.58 12.42
CA LEU A 106 -0.30 -24.28 12.03
C LEU A 106 -0.99 -24.40 10.67
N ARG A 107 -2.12 -23.72 10.54
CA ARG A 107 -2.81 -23.59 9.26
C ARG A 107 -1.91 -22.88 8.24
N ASN A 108 -1.89 -23.36 7.01
CA ASN A 108 -1.05 -22.82 5.91
C ASN A 108 -1.39 -21.38 5.47
N TYR A 109 -2.42 -20.77 6.05
CA TYR A 109 -2.79 -19.39 5.80
C TYR A 109 -3.15 -18.66 7.09
N GLY A 110 -2.78 -17.39 7.15
CA GLY A 110 -3.24 -16.43 8.14
C GLY A 110 -4.39 -15.59 7.61
N ILE A 111 -5.27 -15.16 8.50
CA ILE A 111 -6.44 -14.34 8.15
C ILE A 111 -6.19 -12.91 8.64
N ASN A 112 -6.19 -11.92 7.75
CA ASN A 112 -6.04 -10.53 8.15
C ASN A 112 -7.26 -10.10 8.99
N ALA A 113 -7.03 -9.56 10.18
CA ALA A 113 -8.07 -9.18 11.13
C ALA A 113 -8.69 -7.81 10.83
N VAL A 114 -8.18 -7.07 9.85
CA VAL A 114 -8.67 -5.74 9.46
C VAL A 114 -9.99 -5.86 8.71
N CYS A 115 -11.04 -5.28 9.27
CA CYS A 115 -12.37 -5.27 8.69
C CYS A 115 -12.38 -4.51 7.36
N THR A 116 -12.86 -5.17 6.30
CA THR A 116 -13.00 -4.62 4.95
C THR A 116 -14.03 -3.50 4.80
N HIS A 117 -14.77 -3.17 5.87
CA HIS A 117 -15.69 -2.02 5.89
C HIS A 117 -14.93 -0.70 6.11
N LEU A 118 -14.30 -0.54 7.28
CA LEU A 118 -13.63 0.71 7.69
C LEU A 118 -12.31 0.47 8.48
N GLY A 119 -11.85 -0.77 8.59
CA GLY A 119 -10.54 -1.08 9.19
C GLY A 119 -10.52 -1.44 10.68
N CYS A 120 -11.66 -1.64 11.35
CA CYS A 120 -11.67 -2.17 12.72
C CYS A 120 -11.04 -3.57 12.79
N VAL A 121 -10.34 -3.90 13.89
CA VAL A 121 -9.88 -5.27 14.14
C VAL A 121 -11.07 -6.15 14.53
N VAL A 122 -11.27 -7.25 13.81
CA VAL A 122 -12.43 -8.14 13.98
C VAL A 122 -12.06 -9.30 14.92
N PRO A 123 -12.59 -9.35 16.17
CA PRO A 123 -12.35 -10.45 17.08
C PRO A 123 -13.02 -11.75 16.61
N TRP A 124 -12.41 -12.87 16.97
CA TRP A 124 -13.02 -14.19 16.85
C TRP A 124 -14.04 -14.42 17.96
N ASN A 125 -15.25 -14.86 17.59
CA ASN A 125 -16.25 -15.35 18.53
C ASN A 125 -16.31 -16.88 18.47
N ALA A 126 -15.72 -17.52 19.48
CA ALA A 126 -15.65 -18.97 19.59
C ALA A 126 -17.02 -19.64 19.84
N SER A 127 -18.00 -18.92 20.39
CA SER A 127 -19.33 -19.49 20.67
C SER A 127 -20.14 -19.72 19.39
N GLU A 128 -19.95 -18.88 18.37
CA GLU A 128 -20.67 -18.98 17.09
C GLU A 128 -19.78 -19.39 15.91
N ASN A 129 -18.49 -19.65 16.16
CA ASN A 129 -17.49 -19.97 15.14
C ASN A 129 -17.43 -18.95 14.00
N LYS A 130 -17.48 -17.67 14.34
CA LYS A 130 -17.47 -16.55 13.37
C LYS A 130 -16.62 -15.40 13.87
N PHE A 131 -16.04 -14.65 12.94
CA PHE A 131 -15.48 -13.34 13.27
C PHE A 131 -16.60 -12.30 13.29
N MET A 132 -16.72 -11.55 14.37
CA MET A 132 -17.77 -10.54 14.52
C MET A 132 -17.18 -9.17 14.80
N CYS A 133 -17.39 -8.25 13.88
CA CYS A 133 -16.88 -6.90 13.99
C CYS A 133 -17.72 -6.11 15.01
N PRO A 134 -17.14 -5.64 16.13
CA PRO A 134 -17.89 -4.93 17.16
C PRO A 134 -18.35 -3.54 16.71
N CYS A 135 -17.75 -2.99 15.65
CA CYS A 135 -18.06 -1.64 15.18
C CYS A 135 -19.44 -1.56 14.51
N HIS A 136 -19.73 -2.44 13.54
CA HIS A 136 -20.97 -2.39 12.74
C HIS A 136 -21.60 -3.77 12.50
N GLY A 137 -21.13 -4.81 13.19
CA GLY A 137 -21.72 -6.15 13.14
C GLY A 137 -21.44 -6.94 11.85
N SER A 138 -20.40 -6.59 11.09
CA SER A 138 -19.92 -7.45 9.99
C SER A 138 -19.52 -8.82 10.54
N GLN A 139 -20.01 -9.88 9.91
CA GLN A 139 -19.75 -11.26 10.28
C GLN A 139 -18.98 -11.95 9.16
N TYR A 140 -17.93 -12.66 9.53
CA TYR A 140 -17.15 -13.50 8.64
C TYR A 140 -17.14 -14.93 9.16
N ASP A 141 -17.08 -15.90 8.25
CA ASP A 141 -16.98 -17.32 8.60
C ASP A 141 -15.60 -17.69 9.17
N GLU A 142 -15.41 -18.96 9.50
CA GLU A 142 -14.15 -19.48 10.02
C GLU A 142 -12.94 -19.26 9.09
N THR A 143 -13.16 -19.11 7.79
CA THR A 143 -12.12 -18.87 6.78
C THR A 143 -11.91 -17.38 6.50
N GLY A 144 -12.73 -16.50 7.10
CA GLY A 144 -12.72 -15.05 6.87
C GLY A 144 -13.57 -14.60 5.67
N LYS A 145 -14.41 -15.46 5.09
CA LYS A 145 -15.37 -15.07 4.06
C LYS A 145 -16.51 -14.27 4.66
N VAL A 146 -16.92 -13.19 4.01
CA VAL A 146 -18.05 -12.39 4.50
C VAL A 146 -19.36 -13.18 4.45
N VAL A 147 -20.10 -13.19 5.55
CA VAL A 147 -21.40 -13.86 5.68
C VAL A 147 -22.54 -12.84 5.81
N ARG A 148 -22.31 -11.76 6.56
CA ARG A 148 -23.33 -10.74 6.85
C ARG A 148 -22.69 -9.39 7.18
N GLY A 149 -23.47 -8.33 6.99
CA GLY A 149 -23.15 -6.98 7.46
C GLY A 149 -22.68 -6.06 6.34
N PRO A 150 -22.21 -4.85 6.68
CA PRO A 150 -21.85 -3.83 5.69
C PRO A 150 -20.51 -4.07 4.99
N ALA A 151 -19.75 -5.09 5.40
CA ALA A 151 -18.47 -5.42 4.78
C ALA A 151 -18.68 -5.84 3.31
N PRO A 152 -18.04 -5.17 2.33
CA PRO A 152 -18.22 -5.49 0.92
C PRO A 152 -17.43 -6.74 0.47
N LEU A 153 -16.34 -7.07 1.18
CA LEU A 153 -15.37 -8.09 0.77
C LEU A 153 -14.98 -8.99 1.96
N SER A 154 -14.52 -10.21 1.67
CA SER A 154 -13.95 -11.16 2.63
C SER A 154 -12.61 -10.68 3.19
N LEU A 155 -12.20 -11.13 4.37
CA LEU A 155 -10.88 -10.80 4.94
C LEU A 155 -9.74 -11.30 4.05
N ALA A 156 -8.67 -10.51 3.93
CA ALA A 156 -7.50 -10.87 3.14
C ALA A 156 -6.74 -12.06 3.76
N LEU A 157 -6.08 -12.84 2.93
CA LEU A 157 -5.28 -13.98 3.37
C LEU A 157 -3.78 -13.70 3.20
N ALA A 158 -2.99 -14.22 4.11
CA ALA A 158 -1.53 -14.30 3.99
C ALA A 158 -1.13 -15.78 3.99
N LYS A 159 -0.12 -16.16 3.22
CA LYS A 159 0.47 -17.50 3.32
C LYS A 159 1.29 -17.58 4.59
N ALA A 160 1.05 -18.60 5.41
CA ALA A 160 1.79 -18.86 6.63
C ALA A 160 2.76 -20.02 6.37
N GLN A 161 4.06 -19.78 6.52
CA GLN A 161 5.10 -20.78 6.31
C GLN A 161 6.03 -20.80 7.53
N GLU A 162 6.35 -21.99 8.01
CA GLU A 162 7.38 -22.18 9.01
C GLU A 162 8.75 -22.25 8.32
N GLN A 163 9.69 -21.41 8.77
CA GLN A 163 11.08 -21.43 8.34
C GLN A 163 11.98 -21.21 9.55
N ASP A 164 12.92 -22.12 9.78
CA ASP A 164 13.87 -22.06 10.90
C ASP A 164 13.19 -21.85 12.27
N ASP A 165 12.09 -22.59 12.53
CA ASP A 165 11.23 -22.49 13.72
C ASP A 165 10.56 -21.12 13.92
N LYS A 166 10.59 -20.25 12.90
CA LYS A 166 9.88 -18.97 12.88
C LYS A 166 8.72 -19.02 11.92
N LEU A 167 7.63 -18.35 12.30
CA LEU A 167 6.50 -18.16 11.40
C LEU A 167 6.76 -16.97 10.46
N ILE A 168 6.66 -17.21 9.15
CA ILE A 168 6.79 -16.20 8.11
C ILE A 168 5.47 -16.06 7.37
N PHE A 169 5.01 -14.81 7.26
CA PHE A 169 3.88 -14.45 6.42
C PHE A 169 4.35 -13.93 5.07
N SER A 170 3.88 -14.55 3.99
CA SER A 170 4.08 -14.07 2.61
C SER A 170 2.75 -13.71 1.95
N GLN A 171 2.81 -12.88 0.90
CA GLN A 171 1.60 -12.43 0.21
C GLN A 171 0.89 -13.61 -0.48
N TRP A 172 -0.42 -13.72 -0.27
CA TRP A 172 -1.25 -14.68 -1.00
C TRP A 172 -1.56 -14.15 -2.41
N THR A 173 -1.00 -14.80 -3.43
CA THR A 173 -1.18 -14.44 -4.85
C THR A 173 -1.98 -15.46 -5.65
N GLU A 174 -2.24 -16.62 -5.06
CA GLU A 174 -3.04 -17.69 -5.67
C GLU A 174 -4.54 -17.37 -5.60
N THR A 175 -5.35 -18.12 -6.35
CA THR A 175 -6.82 -18.01 -6.30
C THR A 175 -7.33 -18.17 -4.87
N ASP A 176 -8.33 -17.37 -4.50
CA ASP A 176 -8.98 -17.49 -3.19
C ASP A 176 -9.82 -18.77 -3.17
N PHE A 177 -9.45 -19.74 -2.33
CA PHE A 177 -10.14 -21.02 -2.23
C PHE A 177 -11.59 -20.88 -1.69
N ARG A 178 -11.95 -19.75 -1.08
CA ARG A 178 -13.27 -19.52 -0.44
C ARG A 178 -14.33 -19.02 -1.42
N THR A 179 -13.88 -18.30 -2.45
CA THR A 179 -14.75 -17.69 -3.47
C THR A 179 -14.51 -18.28 -4.86
N GLY A 180 -13.33 -18.84 -5.12
CA GLY A 180 -12.92 -19.29 -6.46
C GLY A 180 -12.44 -18.15 -7.37
N ASP A 181 -12.42 -16.91 -6.86
CA ASP A 181 -12.04 -15.71 -7.60
C ASP A 181 -10.58 -15.31 -7.36
N LYS A 182 -10.08 -14.40 -8.19
CA LYS A 182 -8.77 -13.78 -7.98
C LYS A 182 -8.78 -12.97 -6.67
N PRO A 183 -7.71 -13.05 -5.84
CA PRO A 183 -7.59 -12.24 -4.63
C PRO A 183 -7.65 -10.74 -4.96
N TYR A 184 -8.52 -10.01 -4.27
CA TYR A 184 -8.71 -8.58 -4.49
C TYR A 184 -7.62 -7.72 -3.83
N TRP A 185 -6.85 -8.29 -2.90
CA TRP A 185 -5.81 -7.62 -2.10
C TRP A 185 -4.41 -7.71 -2.72
N ALA A 186 -4.29 -8.43 -3.84
CA ALA A 186 -3.01 -8.72 -4.49
C ALA A 186 -2.50 -7.56 -5.35
#